data_AF-E8WLF5-F1
#
_entry.id   AF-E8WLF5-F1
#
_cell.length_a   1.000
_cell.length_b   1.000
_cell.length_c   1.000
_cell.angle_alpha   90.00
_cell.angle_beta   90.00
_cell.angle_gamma   90.00
#
_symmetry.space_group_name_H-M   'P 1'
#
loop_
_entity.id
_entity.type
_entity.pdbx_description
1 polymer ?
#
loop_
_entity_poly.entity_id
_entity_poly.type
_entity_poly.pdbx_seq_one_letter_code
_entity_poly.pdbx_strand_id
1 'polypeptide(L)'
;MIVPEPGWEEVVDRLMKLRGAVLFLGRSDSGKSTLVRYLAGQLLAGGVTVALVDADVGQSFLGLPGTVSRRTFTAPVEEPARFTWQHLTFLGSVTPAPILSLLAAETGRMVLASRQEARVTLIDTTGLVSGPLGLALKLAKIRATAPELVVAVSAGAELDPIVAAMPDFTGTLRLSPSPMVQRRTPTQRIRYRYGKLAAHLHGAQETLVATRRLLFMHRGTPVHPLFTPPEAGTVVGLNHQGETRALGVVNEADAETITVLTPLRSLRGVDRVILGDFSYTPLPLHAVPGRGAATSPAVEVRT
;
A
#
# COMPACT_ATOMS: atom_id res chain seq x y z
N MET A 1 -15.23 6.11 -15.32
CA MET A 1 -16.32 5.14 -15.10
C MET A 1 -15.72 3.75 -15.09
N ILE A 2 -16.01 2.92 -14.08
CA ILE A 2 -15.60 1.51 -14.10
C ILE A 2 -16.66 0.76 -14.89
N VAL A 3 -16.25 0.01 -15.92
CA VAL A 3 -17.15 -0.84 -16.70
C VAL A 3 -17.17 -2.22 -16.02
N PRO A 4 -18.33 -2.73 -15.59
CA PRO A 4 -18.45 -4.09 -15.06
C PRO A 4 -18.05 -5.13 -16.11
N GLU A 5 -17.45 -6.23 -15.66
CA GLU A 5 -16.96 -7.31 -16.53
C GLU A 5 -17.66 -8.63 -16.20
N PRO A 6 -17.67 -9.60 -17.13
CA PRO A 6 -18.26 -10.92 -16.89
C PRO A 6 -17.74 -11.57 -15.60
N GLY A 7 -18.66 -12.10 -14.79
CA GLY A 7 -18.37 -12.75 -13.51
C GLY A 7 -18.22 -11.79 -12.32
N TRP A 8 -18.17 -10.47 -12.51
CA TRP A 8 -18.11 -9.53 -11.38
C TRP A 8 -19.42 -9.50 -10.59
N GLU A 9 -20.56 -9.66 -11.26
CA GLU A 9 -21.88 -9.74 -10.60
C GLU A 9 -21.99 -10.97 -9.69
N GLU A 10 -21.48 -12.13 -10.12
CA GLU A 10 -21.40 -13.33 -9.29
C GLU A 10 -20.59 -13.08 -8.01
N VAL A 11 -19.48 -12.34 -8.13
CA VAL A 11 -18.68 -11.95 -6.97
C VAL A 11 -19.49 -11.04 -6.05
N VAL A 12 -20.20 -10.04 -6.59
CA VAL A 12 -21.08 -9.18 -5.78
C VAL A 12 -22.10 -10.02 -5.01
N ASP A 13 -22.83 -10.90 -5.68
CA ASP A 13 -23.86 -11.75 -5.05
C ASP A 13 -23.31 -12.62 -3.93
N ARG A 14 -22.11 -13.18 -4.13
CA ARG A 14 -21.43 -13.97 -3.12
C ARG A 14 -20.99 -13.11 -1.95
N LEU A 15 -20.43 -11.93 -2.21
CA LEU A 15 -19.95 -11.01 -1.18
C LEU A 15 -21.07 -10.35 -0.38
N MET A 16 -22.24 -10.13 -0.97
CA MET A 16 -23.45 -9.65 -0.27
C MET A 16 -23.90 -10.61 0.84
N LYS A 17 -23.63 -11.91 0.67
CA LYS A 17 -23.98 -12.97 1.63
C LYS A 17 -22.81 -13.29 2.58
N LEU A 18 -21.58 -12.94 2.22
CA LEU A 18 -20.38 -13.23 3.00
C LEU A 18 -20.28 -12.36 4.27
N ARG A 19 -19.54 -12.88 5.26
CA ARG A 19 -18.94 -12.12 6.36
C ARG A 19 -17.47 -12.51 6.45
N GLY A 20 -16.60 -11.52 6.62
CA GLY A 20 -15.15 -11.75 6.75
C GLY A 20 -14.32 -11.14 5.62
N ALA A 21 -13.10 -11.64 5.47
CA ALA A 21 -12.06 -11.18 4.57
C ALA A 21 -12.10 -11.86 3.19
N VAL A 22 -11.87 -11.04 2.16
CA VAL A 22 -11.76 -11.45 0.76
C VAL A 22 -10.42 -10.96 0.24
N LEU A 23 -9.56 -11.88 -0.19
CA LEU A 23 -8.21 -11.55 -0.64
C LEU A 23 -8.08 -11.64 -2.16
N PHE A 24 -7.58 -10.57 -2.78
CA PHE A 24 -7.44 -10.48 -4.24
C PHE A 24 -6.02 -10.84 -4.66
N LEU A 25 -5.89 -11.86 -5.52
CA LEU A 25 -4.63 -12.33 -6.10
C LEU A 25 -4.58 -12.10 -7.61
N GLY A 26 -3.39 -11.95 -8.14
CA GLY A 26 -3.16 -11.69 -9.57
C GLY A 26 -1.91 -10.88 -9.82
N ARG A 27 -1.38 -10.97 -11.04
CA ARG A 27 -0.18 -10.21 -11.46
C ARG A 27 -0.38 -8.70 -11.35
N SER A 28 0.72 -7.96 -11.40
CA SER A 28 0.66 -6.52 -11.61
C SER A 28 -0.15 -6.20 -12.87
N ASP A 29 -0.98 -5.17 -12.80
CA ASP A 29 -1.87 -4.77 -13.91
C ASP A 29 -2.80 -5.90 -14.38
N SER A 30 -3.43 -6.61 -13.46
CA SER A 30 -4.53 -7.54 -13.77
C SER A 30 -5.92 -6.96 -13.49
N GLY A 31 -5.99 -5.69 -13.04
CA GLY A 31 -7.26 -5.02 -12.72
C GLY A 31 -7.76 -5.17 -11.28
N LYS A 32 -7.02 -5.86 -10.39
CA LYS A 32 -7.41 -6.10 -8.97
C LYS A 32 -7.91 -4.85 -8.25
N SER A 33 -7.12 -3.78 -8.21
CA SER A 33 -7.51 -2.57 -7.49
C SER A 33 -8.77 -1.92 -8.09
N THR A 34 -9.01 -2.06 -9.41
CA THR A 34 -10.24 -1.58 -10.05
C THR A 34 -11.43 -2.44 -9.62
N LEU A 35 -11.28 -3.76 -9.65
CA LEU A 35 -12.28 -4.72 -9.17
C LEU A 35 -12.62 -4.48 -7.69
N VAL A 36 -11.61 -4.32 -6.81
CA VAL A 36 -11.80 -4.04 -5.38
C VAL A 36 -12.65 -2.78 -5.17
N ARG A 37 -12.37 -1.70 -5.90
CA ARG A 37 -13.16 -0.47 -5.81
C ARG A 37 -14.59 -0.64 -6.32
N TYR A 38 -14.76 -1.37 -7.42
CA TYR A 38 -16.08 -1.69 -7.96
C TYR A 38 -16.91 -2.48 -6.93
N LEU A 39 -16.36 -3.57 -6.40
CA LEU A 39 -17.04 -4.41 -5.41
C LEU A 39 -17.36 -3.63 -4.13
N ALA A 40 -16.44 -2.78 -3.66
CA ALA A 40 -16.71 -1.91 -2.52
C ALA A 40 -17.92 -1.01 -2.76
N GLY A 41 -18.01 -0.38 -3.94
CA GLY A 41 -19.15 0.46 -4.31
C GLY A 41 -20.47 -0.31 -4.34
N GLN A 42 -20.49 -1.49 -4.95
CA GLN A 42 -21.69 -2.34 -5.03
C GLN A 42 -22.15 -2.82 -3.65
N LEU A 43 -21.22 -3.28 -2.81
CA LEU A 43 -21.53 -3.71 -1.44
C LEU A 43 -22.08 -2.56 -0.60
N LEU A 44 -21.46 -1.38 -0.66
CA LEU A 44 -21.93 -0.21 0.07
C LEU A 44 -23.31 0.25 -0.41
N ALA A 45 -23.58 0.22 -1.72
CA ALA A 45 -24.90 0.51 -2.28
C ALA A 45 -25.96 -0.51 -1.81
N GLY A 46 -25.55 -1.76 -1.61
CA GLY A 46 -26.35 -2.84 -1.02
C GLY A 46 -26.46 -2.80 0.51
N GLY A 47 -25.96 -1.76 1.19
CA GLY A 47 -26.03 -1.61 2.64
C GLY A 47 -25.04 -2.45 3.44
N VAL A 48 -24.01 -3.02 2.79
CA VAL A 48 -22.95 -3.78 3.44
C VAL A 48 -21.81 -2.85 3.88
N THR A 49 -21.43 -2.89 5.16
CA THR A 49 -20.24 -2.19 5.64
C THR A 49 -18.97 -2.86 5.15
N VAL A 50 -18.07 -2.09 4.55
CA VAL A 50 -16.87 -2.59 3.87
C VAL A 50 -15.62 -1.97 4.48
N ALA A 51 -14.66 -2.79 4.87
CA ALA A 51 -13.30 -2.36 5.11
C ALA A 51 -12.45 -2.64 3.87
N LEU A 52 -11.62 -1.66 3.48
CA LEU A 52 -10.57 -1.85 2.50
C LEU A 52 -9.24 -1.96 3.22
N VAL A 53 -8.47 -3.00 2.91
CA VAL A 53 -7.06 -3.13 3.28
C VAL A 53 -6.25 -3.12 1.99
N ASP A 54 -5.53 -2.04 1.74
CA ASP A 54 -4.62 -1.93 0.61
C ASP A 54 -3.21 -2.27 1.08
N ALA A 55 -2.75 -3.44 0.65
CA ALA A 55 -1.43 -3.97 0.96
C ALA A 55 -0.56 -4.12 -0.30
N ASP A 56 -0.79 -3.28 -1.32
CA ASP A 56 0.15 -3.06 -2.43
C ASP A 56 1.11 -1.90 -2.11
N VAL A 57 2.21 -2.22 -1.44
CA VAL A 57 3.26 -1.25 -1.09
C VAL A 57 3.87 -0.53 -2.29
N GLY A 58 3.77 -1.10 -3.50
CA GLY A 58 4.38 -0.53 -4.69
C GLY A 58 3.49 0.49 -5.39
N GLN A 59 2.19 0.21 -5.48
CA GLN A 59 1.20 0.99 -6.24
C GLN A 59 -0.09 1.23 -5.47
N SER A 60 0.01 1.42 -4.15
CA SER A 60 -1.12 1.66 -3.25
C SER A 60 -2.06 2.73 -3.81
N PHE A 61 -3.33 2.36 -3.91
CA PHE A 61 -4.37 3.28 -4.32
C PHE A 61 -5.02 4.02 -3.17
N LEU A 62 -5.19 3.35 -2.03
CA LEU A 62 -5.80 3.90 -0.85
C LEU A 62 -4.77 4.80 -0.16
N GLY A 63 -3.62 4.25 0.19
CA GLY A 63 -2.52 4.85 0.94
C GLY A 63 -1.44 5.55 0.12
N LEU A 64 -0.23 5.54 0.68
CA LEU A 64 1.00 6.10 0.11
C LEU A 64 1.97 4.98 -0.32
N PRO A 65 2.96 5.27 -1.18
CA PRO A 65 4.00 4.30 -1.52
C PRO A 65 4.71 3.78 -0.26
N GLY A 66 4.97 2.47 -0.22
CA GLY A 66 5.63 1.78 0.88
C GLY A 66 4.75 1.54 2.10
N THR A 67 3.44 1.72 1.99
CA THR A 67 2.50 1.57 3.10
C THR A 67 1.54 0.39 2.95
N VAL A 68 1.07 -0.13 4.08
CA VAL A 68 -0.20 -0.85 4.18
C VAL A 68 -1.21 0.13 4.76
N SER A 69 -2.40 0.22 4.16
CA SER A 69 -3.43 1.17 4.58
C SER A 69 -4.78 0.50 4.73
N ARG A 70 -5.61 1.08 5.61
CA ARG A 70 -6.93 0.56 5.92
C ARG A 70 -7.95 1.69 6.06
N ARG A 71 -9.18 1.45 5.62
CA ARG A 71 -10.33 2.29 5.95
C ARG A 71 -11.62 1.49 5.95
N THR A 72 -12.50 1.80 6.90
CA THR A 72 -13.87 1.29 6.94
C THR A 72 -14.83 2.30 6.32
N PHE A 73 -15.78 1.80 5.53
CA PHE A 73 -16.82 2.56 4.85
C PHE A 73 -18.17 1.97 5.25
N THR A 74 -19.10 2.85 5.63
CA THR A 74 -20.46 2.49 6.07
C THR A 74 -21.55 3.01 5.13
N ALA A 75 -21.18 3.81 4.13
CA ALA A 75 -22.07 4.37 3.12
C ALA A 75 -21.33 4.48 1.78
N PRO A 76 -22.06 4.54 0.65
CA PRO A 76 -21.49 4.77 -0.67
C PRO A 76 -20.58 6.00 -0.72
N VAL A 77 -19.50 5.89 -1.49
CA VAL A 77 -18.52 6.98 -1.67
C VAL A 77 -18.84 7.71 -2.97
N GLU A 78 -19.28 8.97 -2.86
CA GLU A 78 -19.69 9.80 -4.01
C GLU A 78 -18.54 10.14 -4.96
N GLU A 79 -17.34 10.32 -4.41
CA GLU A 79 -16.17 10.77 -5.15
C GLU A 79 -14.99 9.81 -4.99
N PRO A 80 -14.35 9.35 -6.09
CA PRO A 80 -13.17 8.49 -6.02
C PRO A 80 -12.02 9.06 -5.17
N ALA A 81 -11.90 10.39 -5.10
CA ALA A 81 -10.90 11.08 -4.29
C ALA A 81 -11.07 10.86 -2.78
N ARG A 82 -12.27 10.47 -2.32
CA ARG A 82 -12.56 10.15 -0.92
C ARG A 82 -12.13 8.74 -0.52
N PHE A 83 -11.64 7.91 -1.45
CA PHE A 83 -10.93 6.66 -1.12
C PHE A 83 -9.52 6.99 -0.61
N THR A 84 -9.47 7.54 0.59
CA THR A 84 -8.24 7.74 1.38
C THR A 84 -8.20 6.77 2.56
N TRP A 85 -7.10 6.71 3.29
CA TRP A 85 -6.93 5.83 4.44
C TRP A 85 -7.48 6.44 5.74
N GLN A 86 -7.81 5.58 6.70
CA GLN A 86 -8.02 5.93 8.11
C GLN A 86 -6.80 5.53 8.95
N HIS A 87 -6.18 4.40 8.60
CA HIS A 87 -4.96 3.90 9.22
C HIS A 87 -3.89 3.67 8.16
N LEU A 88 -2.65 3.95 8.54
CA LEU A 88 -1.49 3.87 7.65
C LEU A 88 -0.29 3.30 8.40
N THR A 89 0.41 2.35 7.80
CA THR A 89 1.67 1.84 8.33
C THR A 89 2.71 1.82 7.23
N PHE A 90 3.76 2.62 7.36
CA PHE A 90 4.90 2.62 6.47
C PHE A 90 5.86 1.49 6.83
N LEU A 91 6.19 0.67 5.83
CA LEU A 91 7.08 -0.49 5.98
C LEU A 91 8.48 -0.24 5.42
N GLY A 92 8.75 0.95 4.87
CA GLY A 92 10.07 1.32 4.40
C GLY A 92 10.39 0.89 2.96
N SER A 93 9.57 0.08 2.29
CA SER A 93 9.89 -0.36 0.93
C SER A 93 8.70 -0.43 0.00
N VAL A 94 8.90 0.02 -1.24
CA VAL A 94 7.95 -0.15 -2.35
C VAL A 94 8.11 -1.51 -3.05
N THR A 95 9.09 -2.30 -2.63
CA THR A 95 9.35 -3.65 -3.12
C THR A 95 9.00 -4.66 -2.02
N PRO A 96 8.21 -5.71 -2.30
CA PRO A 96 7.76 -6.62 -1.25
C PRO A 96 8.85 -7.54 -0.68
N ALA A 97 9.85 -7.91 -1.48
CA ALA A 97 10.86 -8.90 -1.13
C ALA A 97 11.62 -8.62 0.20
N PRO A 98 12.20 -7.43 0.42
CA PRO A 98 12.96 -7.14 1.65
C PRO A 98 12.10 -7.07 2.92
N ILE A 99 10.77 -6.96 2.78
CA ILE A 99 9.84 -6.73 3.88
C ILE A 99 8.72 -7.79 3.92
N LEU A 100 8.96 -8.98 3.34
CA LEU A 100 7.93 -10.00 3.11
C LEU A 100 7.16 -10.35 4.39
N SER A 101 7.88 -10.65 5.48
CA SER A 101 7.29 -11.01 6.77
C SER A 101 6.52 -9.86 7.40
N LEU A 102 7.10 -8.65 7.40
CA LEU A 102 6.48 -7.43 7.91
C LEU A 102 5.18 -7.10 7.15
N LEU A 103 5.24 -7.21 5.82
CA LEU A 103 4.09 -6.94 4.95
C LEU A 103 2.95 -7.94 5.21
N ALA A 104 3.26 -9.23 5.37
CA ALA A 104 2.24 -10.22 5.70
C ALA A 104 1.64 -9.99 7.09
N ALA A 105 2.49 -9.78 8.10
CA ALA A 105 2.06 -9.53 9.48
C ALA A 105 1.18 -8.28 9.60
N GLU A 106 1.60 -7.17 8.96
CA GLU A 106 0.86 -5.92 8.99
C GLU A 106 -0.46 -6.01 8.21
N THR A 107 -0.49 -6.75 7.10
CA THR A 107 -1.76 -7.04 6.39
C THR A 107 -2.71 -7.80 7.32
N GLY A 108 -2.23 -8.82 8.03
CA GLY A 108 -3.02 -9.60 9.00
C GLY A 108 -3.55 -8.73 10.14
N ARG A 109 -2.71 -7.86 10.71
CA ARG A 109 -3.10 -6.91 11.77
C ARG A 109 -4.22 -5.97 11.33
N MET A 110 -4.12 -5.42 10.13
CA MET A 110 -5.14 -4.53 9.55
C MET A 110 -6.45 -5.27 9.29
N VAL A 111 -6.40 -6.52 8.82
CA VAL A 111 -7.59 -7.35 8.62
C VAL A 111 -8.25 -7.70 9.95
N LEU A 112 -7.47 -8.07 10.95
CA LEU A 112 -7.98 -8.37 12.29
C LEU A 112 -8.72 -7.17 12.89
N ALA A 113 -8.15 -5.96 12.79
CA ALA A 113 -8.79 -4.73 13.24
C ALA A 113 -10.12 -4.45 12.50
N SER A 114 -10.20 -4.77 11.21
CA SER A 114 -11.44 -4.58 10.43
C SER A 114 -12.59 -5.49 10.82
N ARG A 115 -12.33 -6.65 11.46
CA ARG A 115 -13.39 -7.65 11.76
C ARG A 115 -14.50 -7.12 12.65
N GLN A 116 -14.20 -6.13 13.49
CA GLN A 116 -15.19 -5.51 14.39
C GLN A 116 -15.91 -4.31 13.75
N GLU A 117 -15.39 -3.77 12.66
CA GLU A 117 -15.87 -2.51 12.07
C GLU A 117 -16.65 -2.71 10.77
N ALA A 118 -16.37 -3.81 10.04
CA ALA A 118 -16.97 -4.08 8.75
C ALA A 118 -17.47 -5.51 8.64
N ARG A 119 -18.58 -5.69 7.94
CA ARG A 119 -19.09 -7.01 7.58
C ARG A 119 -18.15 -7.72 6.61
N VAL A 120 -17.62 -7.00 5.63
CA VAL A 120 -16.72 -7.55 4.60
C VAL A 120 -15.42 -6.74 4.57
N THR A 121 -14.27 -7.41 4.55
CA THR A 121 -12.95 -6.79 4.36
C THR A 121 -12.38 -7.18 3.00
N LEU A 122 -12.20 -6.23 2.08
CA LEU A 122 -11.57 -6.47 0.79
C LEU A 122 -10.06 -6.14 0.88
N ILE A 123 -9.22 -7.11 0.54
CA ILE A 123 -7.77 -7.02 0.68
C ILE A 123 -7.13 -6.94 -0.71
N ASP A 124 -6.68 -5.76 -1.11
CA ASP A 124 -5.87 -5.58 -2.32
C ASP A 124 -4.40 -5.92 -2.04
N THR A 125 -3.76 -6.61 -2.98
CA THR A 125 -2.39 -7.11 -2.77
C THR A 125 -1.48 -6.82 -3.95
N THR A 126 -0.17 -6.79 -3.66
CA THR A 126 0.91 -6.63 -4.65
C THR A 126 0.80 -7.61 -5.82
N GLY A 127 1.34 -7.23 -6.98
CA GLY A 127 1.37 -8.11 -8.15
C GLY A 127 2.44 -9.22 -8.14
N LEU A 128 3.20 -9.38 -7.06
CA LEU A 128 4.26 -10.40 -6.95
C LEU A 128 3.64 -11.78 -6.69
N VAL A 129 3.50 -12.57 -7.75
CA VAL A 129 2.89 -13.92 -7.71
C VAL A 129 3.80 -15.02 -8.26
N SER A 130 4.89 -14.66 -8.94
CA SER A 130 5.78 -15.61 -9.61
C SER A 130 6.99 -15.98 -8.73
N GLY A 131 7.46 -17.22 -8.91
CA GLY A 131 8.65 -17.74 -8.25
C GLY A 131 8.49 -18.00 -6.74
N PRO A 132 9.56 -18.47 -6.06
CA PRO A 132 9.52 -18.82 -4.64
C PRO A 132 9.10 -17.65 -3.74
N LEU A 133 9.56 -16.43 -4.04
CA LEU A 133 9.20 -15.23 -3.28
C LEU A 133 7.73 -14.86 -3.42
N GLY A 134 7.16 -14.98 -4.63
CA GLY A 134 5.73 -14.75 -4.86
C GLY A 134 4.87 -15.75 -4.10
N LEU A 135 5.22 -17.03 -4.20
CA LEU A 135 4.54 -18.10 -3.45
C LEU A 135 4.61 -17.85 -1.94
N ALA A 136 5.80 -17.62 -1.39
CA ALA A 136 6.01 -17.38 0.03
C ALA A 136 5.21 -16.16 0.52
N LEU A 137 5.24 -15.03 -0.20
CA LEU A 137 4.51 -13.83 0.18
C LEU A 137 2.99 -14.07 0.17
N LYS A 138 2.45 -14.73 -0.86
CA LYS A 138 1.01 -14.97 -0.95
C LYS A 138 0.52 -15.93 0.12
N LEU A 139 1.24 -17.03 0.35
CA LEU A 139 0.89 -17.96 1.43
C LEU A 139 1.00 -17.31 2.82
N ALA A 140 2.02 -16.48 3.06
CA ALA A 140 2.14 -15.73 4.31
C ALA A 140 0.95 -14.77 4.50
N LYS A 141 0.54 -14.04 3.46
CA LYS A 141 -0.65 -13.16 3.53
C LYS A 141 -1.94 -13.94 3.75
N ILE A 142 -2.15 -15.05 3.05
CA ILE A 142 -3.34 -15.90 3.22
C ILE A 142 -3.41 -16.42 4.65
N ARG A 143 -2.30 -16.92 5.21
CA ARG A 143 -2.26 -17.37 6.61
C ARG A 143 -2.50 -16.24 7.60
N ALA A 144 -1.86 -15.08 7.40
CA ALA A 144 -1.99 -13.94 8.32
C ALA A 144 -3.38 -13.30 8.31
N THR A 145 -4.12 -13.42 7.20
CA THR A 145 -5.44 -12.80 7.04
C THR A 145 -6.59 -13.78 7.21
N ALA A 146 -6.33 -15.09 7.04
CA ALA A 146 -7.31 -16.17 7.06
C ALA A 146 -8.61 -15.81 6.33
N PRO A 147 -8.53 -15.50 5.01
CA PRO A 147 -9.70 -15.04 4.25
C PRO A 147 -10.67 -16.19 4.02
N GLU A 148 -11.97 -15.88 4.00
CA GLU A 148 -13.04 -16.80 3.65
C GLU A 148 -13.09 -17.05 2.14
N LEU A 149 -12.63 -16.08 1.35
CA LEU A 149 -12.58 -16.16 -0.10
C LEU A 149 -11.30 -15.54 -0.66
N VAL A 150 -10.65 -16.25 -1.58
CA VAL A 150 -9.62 -15.72 -2.47
C VAL A 150 -10.21 -15.51 -3.86
N VAL A 151 -10.13 -14.29 -4.37
CA VAL A 151 -10.48 -13.95 -5.76
C VAL A 151 -9.19 -13.91 -6.57
N ALA A 152 -8.98 -14.93 -7.40
CA ALA A 152 -7.80 -15.13 -8.22
C ALA A 152 -8.03 -14.57 -9.64
N VAL A 153 -7.42 -13.43 -9.94
CA VAL A 153 -7.51 -12.76 -11.25
C VAL A 153 -6.28 -13.10 -12.09
N SER A 154 -6.44 -13.99 -13.07
CA SER A 154 -5.33 -14.55 -13.87
C SER A 154 -5.74 -14.88 -15.29
N ALA A 155 -4.83 -14.68 -16.25
CA ALA A 155 -5.06 -15.03 -17.65
C ALA A 155 -4.71 -16.49 -17.96
N GLY A 156 -3.96 -17.17 -17.09
CA GLY A 156 -3.60 -18.57 -17.23
C GLY A 156 -3.31 -19.22 -15.88
N ALA A 157 -2.30 -20.10 -15.87
CA ALA A 157 -1.92 -20.94 -14.74
C ALA A 157 -0.99 -20.24 -13.73
N GLU A 158 -0.74 -18.94 -13.84
CA GLU A 158 0.29 -18.26 -13.04
C GLU A 158 0.00 -18.23 -11.54
N LEU A 159 -1.26 -18.45 -11.14
CA LEU A 159 -1.68 -18.52 -9.73
C LEU A 159 -1.80 -19.98 -9.24
N ASP A 160 -1.67 -20.97 -10.10
CA ASP A 160 -1.92 -22.37 -9.77
C ASP A 160 -1.02 -22.87 -8.62
N PRO A 161 0.30 -22.56 -8.59
CA PRO A 161 1.14 -22.97 -7.46
C PRO A 161 0.70 -22.36 -6.13
N ILE A 162 0.15 -21.14 -6.16
CA ILE A 162 -0.35 -20.47 -4.96
C ILE A 162 -1.66 -21.13 -4.52
N VAL A 163 -2.61 -21.27 -5.44
CA VAL A 163 -3.94 -21.85 -5.18
C VAL A 163 -3.82 -23.30 -4.68
N ALA A 164 -2.95 -24.10 -5.28
CA ALA A 164 -2.71 -25.49 -4.87
C ALA A 164 -2.08 -25.62 -3.48
N ALA A 165 -1.41 -24.59 -2.98
CA ALA A 165 -0.77 -24.58 -1.66
C ALA A 165 -1.60 -23.83 -0.59
N MET A 166 -2.83 -23.39 -0.92
CA MET A 166 -3.71 -22.72 0.02
C MET A 166 -4.28 -23.70 1.05
N PRO A 167 -4.63 -23.23 2.26
CA PRO A 167 -5.37 -24.04 3.22
C PRO A 167 -6.77 -24.42 2.70
N ASP A 168 -7.21 -25.65 2.94
CA ASP A 168 -8.48 -26.22 2.44
C ASP A 168 -9.74 -25.45 2.85
N PHE A 169 -9.68 -24.70 3.97
CA PHE A 169 -10.82 -23.92 4.46
C PHE A 169 -11.05 -22.61 3.69
N THR A 170 -10.16 -22.23 2.76
CA THR A 170 -10.26 -20.98 2.01
C THR A 170 -10.96 -21.20 0.67
N GLY A 171 -12.14 -20.61 0.49
CA GLY A 171 -12.82 -20.64 -0.81
C GLY A 171 -11.99 -19.95 -1.89
N THR A 172 -12.07 -20.42 -3.13
CA THR A 172 -11.42 -19.76 -4.27
C THR A 172 -12.42 -19.48 -5.38
N LEU A 173 -12.33 -18.30 -6.00
CA LEU A 173 -13.07 -17.92 -7.20
C LEU A 173 -12.07 -17.36 -8.22
N ARG A 174 -12.11 -17.88 -9.45
CA ARG A 174 -11.22 -17.44 -10.55
C ARG A 174 -11.94 -16.48 -11.47
N LEU A 175 -11.26 -15.40 -11.84
CA LEU A 175 -11.73 -14.42 -12.82
C LEU A 175 -10.67 -14.20 -13.90
N SER A 176 -11.13 -13.95 -15.11
CA SER A 176 -10.28 -13.41 -16.17
C SER A 176 -9.96 -11.94 -15.91
N PRO A 177 -8.75 -11.46 -16.24
CA PRO A 177 -8.45 -10.03 -16.23
C PRO A 177 -9.34 -9.30 -17.23
N SER A 178 -9.72 -8.06 -16.91
CA SER A 178 -10.48 -7.21 -17.83
C SER A 178 -9.65 -6.94 -19.11
N PRO A 179 -10.26 -7.02 -20.31
CA PRO A 179 -9.59 -6.69 -21.56
C PRO A 179 -9.21 -5.20 -21.64
N MET A 180 -9.84 -4.34 -20.84
CA MET A 180 -9.55 -2.91 -20.75
C MET A 180 -8.35 -2.59 -19.85
N VAL A 181 -7.71 -3.59 -19.24
CA VAL A 181 -6.59 -3.36 -18.33
C VAL A 181 -5.36 -2.88 -19.10
N GLN A 182 -5.01 -1.62 -18.87
CA GLN A 182 -3.79 -1.04 -19.39
C GLN A 182 -2.61 -1.39 -18.48
N ARG A 183 -1.58 -2.02 -19.06
CA ARG A 183 -0.32 -2.25 -18.36
C ARG A 183 0.40 -0.94 -18.13
N ARG A 184 0.81 -0.70 -16.88
CA ARG A 184 1.61 0.46 -16.50
C ARG A 184 3.08 0.17 -16.73
N THR A 185 3.73 1.02 -17.50
CA THR A 185 5.19 0.99 -17.66
C THR A 185 5.89 1.31 -16.33
N PRO A 186 7.16 0.92 -16.15
CA PRO A 186 7.95 1.30 -14.98
C PRO A 186 7.92 2.82 -14.72
N THR A 187 8.04 3.64 -15.77
CA THR A 187 7.97 5.10 -15.68
C THR A 187 6.61 5.59 -15.19
N GLN A 188 5.50 5.01 -15.65
CA GLN A 188 4.16 5.36 -15.17
C GLN A 188 3.99 5.00 -13.69
N ARG A 189 4.56 3.88 -13.25
CA ARG A 189 4.55 3.47 -11.83
C ARG A 189 5.35 4.43 -10.95
N ILE A 190 6.51 4.88 -11.43
CA ILE A 190 7.34 5.89 -10.76
C ILE A 190 6.58 7.20 -10.66
N ARG A 191 6.02 7.71 -11.76
CA ARG A 191 5.21 8.94 -11.79
C ARG A 191 4.01 8.88 -10.85
N TYR A 192 3.35 7.72 -10.78
CA TYR A 192 2.23 7.52 -9.85
C TYR A 192 2.67 7.66 -8.39
N ARG A 193 3.78 7.01 -7.99
CA ARG A 193 4.34 7.14 -6.65
C ARG A 193 4.77 8.59 -6.35
N TYR A 194 5.42 9.22 -7.32
CA TYR A 194 5.85 10.61 -7.21
C TYR A 194 4.67 11.54 -6.95
N GLY A 195 3.59 11.42 -7.74
CA GLY A 195 2.39 12.25 -7.57
C GLY A 195 1.73 12.08 -6.20
N LYS A 196 1.66 10.84 -5.69
CA LYS A 196 1.15 10.56 -4.33
C LYS A 196 1.99 11.22 -3.24
N LEU A 197 3.32 11.13 -3.33
CA LEU A 197 4.23 11.76 -2.36
C LEU A 197 4.21 13.28 -2.47
N ALA A 198 4.19 13.83 -3.68
CA ALA A 198 4.10 15.27 -3.90
C ALA A 198 2.80 15.86 -3.30
N ALA A 199 1.67 15.19 -3.49
CA ALA A 199 0.40 15.60 -2.89
C ALA A 199 0.43 15.52 -1.36
N HIS A 200 1.04 14.47 -0.78
CA HIS A 200 1.19 14.31 0.67
C HIS A 200 2.12 15.36 1.30
N LEU A 201 3.19 15.73 0.59
CA LEU A 201 4.18 16.71 1.04
C LEU A 201 3.79 18.15 0.69
N HIS A 202 2.61 18.38 0.13
CA HIS A 202 2.14 19.73 -0.17
C HIS A 202 2.01 20.56 1.12
N GLY A 203 2.74 21.67 1.20
CA GLY A 203 2.81 22.50 2.41
C GLY A 203 3.62 21.89 3.55
N ALA A 204 4.47 20.91 3.26
CA ALA A 204 5.42 20.37 4.23
C ALA A 204 6.44 21.42 4.65
N GLN A 205 6.98 21.26 5.86
CA GLN A 205 8.01 22.10 6.44
C GLN A 205 9.17 21.25 6.95
N GLU A 206 10.32 21.86 7.11
CA GLU A 206 11.46 21.20 7.72
C GLU A 206 11.25 21.04 9.22
N THR A 207 11.58 19.87 9.72
CA THR A 207 11.50 19.54 11.14
C THR A 207 12.75 18.78 11.54
N LEU A 208 13.39 19.23 12.61
CA LEU A 208 14.57 18.59 13.17
C LEU A 208 14.18 17.42 14.07
N VAL A 209 14.73 16.25 13.78
CA VAL A 209 14.53 15.01 14.51
C VAL A 209 15.80 14.64 15.26
N ALA A 210 15.78 14.71 16.59
CA ALA A 210 16.92 14.30 17.41
C ALA A 210 17.06 12.77 17.44
N THR A 211 18.20 12.24 16.99
CA THR A 211 18.43 10.79 16.82
C THR A 211 18.34 10.04 18.15
N ARG A 212 18.78 10.67 19.25
CA ARG A 212 18.77 10.08 20.60
C ARG A 212 17.39 9.98 21.26
N ARG A 213 16.37 10.65 20.73
CA ARG A 213 15.03 10.72 21.35
C ARG A 213 14.03 9.74 20.79
N LEU A 214 14.31 9.15 19.62
CA LEU A 214 13.38 8.27 18.91
C LEU A 214 14.02 6.93 18.57
N LEU A 215 13.20 5.90 18.45
CA LEU A 215 13.62 4.61 17.91
C LEU A 215 13.71 4.70 16.38
N PHE A 216 14.85 4.33 15.80
CA PHE A 216 14.98 4.20 14.35
C PHE A 216 14.88 2.74 13.95
N MET A 217 14.10 2.47 12.90
CA MET A 217 13.93 1.13 12.36
C MET A 217 14.21 1.13 10.87
N HIS A 218 14.81 0.06 10.39
CA HIS A 218 14.98 -0.20 8.97
C HIS A 218 14.65 -1.67 8.70
N ARG A 219 13.70 -1.93 7.80
CA ARG A 219 13.21 -3.29 7.48
C ARG A 219 12.87 -4.13 8.72
N GLY A 220 12.26 -3.49 9.72
CA GLY A 220 11.81 -4.14 10.97
C GLY A 220 12.91 -4.34 12.02
N THR A 221 14.14 -3.92 11.74
CA THR A 221 15.27 -4.02 12.66
C THR A 221 15.60 -2.65 13.27
N PRO A 222 15.84 -2.54 14.59
CA PRO A 222 16.37 -1.33 15.19
C PRO A 222 17.72 -0.95 14.58
N VAL A 223 17.87 0.30 14.19
CA VAL A 223 19.12 0.87 13.66
C VAL A 223 19.43 2.19 14.37
N HIS A 224 20.65 2.67 14.23
CA HIS A 224 21.02 4.01 14.68
C HIS A 224 21.49 4.83 13.46
N PRO A 225 21.00 6.07 13.25
CA PRO A 225 21.34 6.89 12.08
C PRO A 225 22.85 7.12 11.90
N LEU A 226 23.63 7.15 12.98
CA LEU A 226 25.10 7.21 12.89
C LEU A 226 25.72 6.05 12.08
N PHE A 227 25.20 4.83 12.23
CA PHE A 227 25.72 3.63 11.55
C PHE A 227 24.94 3.27 10.29
N THR A 228 23.76 3.86 10.12
CA THR A 228 22.90 3.71 8.95
C THR A 228 22.37 5.09 8.56
N PRO A 229 23.25 5.99 8.09
CA PRO A 229 22.87 7.37 7.80
C PRO A 229 21.94 7.37 6.58
N PRO A 230 20.71 7.93 6.71
CA PRO A 230 19.87 8.12 5.54
C PRO A 230 20.48 9.23 4.69
N GLU A 231 20.50 9.02 3.38
CA GLU A 231 20.89 10.07 2.45
C GLU A 231 19.74 11.08 2.26
N ALA A 232 20.09 12.25 1.73
CA ALA A 232 19.11 13.20 1.23
C ALA A 232 18.14 12.51 0.23
N GLY A 233 16.87 12.88 0.31
CA GLY A 233 15.78 12.31 -0.47
C GLY A 233 15.21 11.01 0.10
N THR A 234 15.82 10.36 1.09
CA THR A 234 15.26 9.13 1.67
C THR A 234 13.87 9.38 2.26
N VAL A 235 12.88 8.57 1.85
CA VAL A 235 11.53 8.61 2.43
C VAL A 235 11.53 7.93 3.79
N VAL A 236 10.95 8.60 4.78
CA VAL A 236 10.85 8.11 6.16
C VAL A 236 9.40 8.12 6.65
N GLY A 237 9.05 7.18 7.52
CA GLY A 237 7.78 7.18 8.25
C GLY A 237 7.96 7.73 9.65
N LEU A 238 7.18 8.75 10.02
CA LEU A 238 7.11 9.29 11.37
C LEU A 238 5.94 8.60 12.10
N ASN A 239 6.26 7.76 13.08
CA ASN A 239 5.32 6.81 13.66
C ASN A 239 5.06 7.07 15.15
N HIS A 240 3.85 6.70 15.60
CA HIS A 240 3.44 6.64 17.00
C HIS A 240 2.74 5.30 17.25
N GLN A 241 3.18 4.54 18.26
CA GLN A 241 2.57 3.26 18.64
C GLN A 241 2.37 2.28 17.46
N GLY A 242 3.30 2.31 16.50
CA GLY A 242 3.27 1.45 15.31
C GLY A 242 2.47 1.98 14.12
N GLU A 243 1.70 3.06 14.28
CA GLU A 243 0.97 3.71 13.19
C GLU A 243 1.76 4.89 12.62
N THR A 244 1.75 5.04 11.29
CA THR A 244 2.41 6.16 10.60
C THR A 244 1.52 7.40 10.63
N ARG A 245 2.01 8.46 11.26
CA ARG A 245 1.35 9.78 11.32
C ARG A 245 1.56 10.56 10.03
N ALA A 246 2.76 10.49 9.47
CA ALA A 246 3.07 11.05 8.16
C ALA A 246 4.30 10.38 7.56
N LEU A 247 4.38 10.40 6.23
CA LEU A 247 5.68 10.27 5.57
C LEU A 247 6.38 11.63 5.56
N GLY A 248 7.71 11.59 5.58
CA GLY A 248 8.60 12.71 5.36
C GLY A 248 9.74 12.32 4.45
N VAL A 249 10.56 13.30 4.08
CA VAL A 249 11.73 13.13 3.23
C VAL A 249 12.93 13.73 3.93
N VAL A 250 14.01 12.97 4.05
CA VAL A 250 15.26 13.46 4.64
C VAL A 250 15.84 14.54 3.73
N ASN A 251 16.11 15.72 4.27
CA ASN A 251 16.88 16.74 3.59
C ASN A 251 18.37 16.56 3.92
N GLU A 252 18.68 16.54 5.23
CA GLU A 252 20.03 16.42 5.76
C GLU A 252 20.03 15.47 6.97
N ALA A 253 21.15 14.80 7.20
CA ALA A 253 21.34 13.92 8.34
C ALA A 253 22.78 13.97 8.84
N ASP A 254 22.93 14.06 10.16
CA ASP A 254 24.19 13.92 10.87
C ASP A 254 24.07 12.89 12.02
N ALA A 255 25.09 12.81 12.88
CA ALA A 255 25.13 11.86 14.00
C ALA A 255 24.02 12.09 15.04
N GLU A 256 23.63 13.35 15.27
CA GLU A 256 22.76 13.78 16.36
C GLU A 256 21.36 14.16 15.88
N THR A 257 21.22 14.59 14.62
CA THR A 257 19.98 15.13 14.08
C THR A 257 19.73 14.69 12.64
N ILE A 258 18.45 14.64 12.29
CA ILE A 258 17.98 14.46 10.91
C ILE A 258 16.96 15.55 10.62
N THR A 259 17.19 16.31 9.56
CA THR A 259 16.21 17.28 9.05
C THR A 259 15.28 16.59 8.09
N VAL A 260 13.98 16.60 8.40
CA VAL A 260 12.94 15.92 7.63
C VAL A 260 11.93 16.94 7.13
N LEU A 261 11.69 16.97 5.83
CA LEU A 261 10.57 17.67 5.21
C LEU A 261 9.29 16.84 5.43
N THR A 262 8.32 17.36 6.18
CA THR A 262 7.10 16.63 6.53
C THR A 262 5.89 17.55 6.67
N PRO A 263 4.65 17.09 6.38
CA PRO A 263 3.44 17.86 6.66
C PRO A 263 3.09 17.92 8.15
N LEU A 264 3.79 17.20 9.03
CA LEU A 264 3.55 17.31 10.48
C LEU A 264 3.94 18.70 10.99
N ARG A 265 3.04 19.29 11.78
CA ARG A 265 3.29 20.56 12.49
C ARG A 265 4.03 20.39 13.81
N SER A 266 4.06 19.17 14.33
CA SER A 266 4.71 18.84 15.58
C SER A 266 5.09 17.35 15.57
N LEU A 267 6.24 17.03 16.16
CA LEU A 267 6.65 15.66 16.45
C LEU A 267 6.06 15.12 17.76
N ARG A 268 5.16 15.87 18.43
CA ARG A 268 4.55 15.41 19.67
C ARG A 268 3.86 14.07 19.45
N GLY A 269 4.27 13.06 20.22
CA GLY A 269 3.78 11.69 20.12
C GLY A 269 4.55 10.83 19.13
N VAL A 270 5.35 11.38 18.20
CA VAL A 270 6.23 10.52 17.40
C VAL A 270 7.22 9.83 18.34
N ASP A 271 7.26 8.51 18.29
CA ASP A 271 8.15 7.66 19.12
C ASP A 271 9.18 6.89 18.27
N ARG A 272 8.98 6.88 16.96
CA ARG A 272 9.75 6.05 16.04
C ARG A 272 9.84 6.66 14.65
N VAL A 273 10.98 6.46 14.01
CA VAL A 273 11.22 6.74 12.59
C VAL A 273 11.49 5.44 11.85
N ILE A 274 10.75 5.19 10.77
CA ILE A 274 11.00 4.07 9.86
C ILE A 274 11.79 4.60 8.65
N LEU A 275 13.02 4.14 8.47
CA LEU A 275 13.87 4.48 7.33
C LEU A 275 13.48 3.64 6.10
N GLY A 276 13.26 4.31 4.97
CA GLY A 276 12.90 3.67 3.71
C GLY A 276 14.09 3.35 2.78
N ASP A 277 13.82 2.48 1.81
CA ASP A 277 14.75 1.99 0.78
C ASP A 277 14.61 2.74 -0.56
N PHE A 278 13.83 3.81 -0.57
CA PHE A 278 13.54 4.56 -1.79
C PHE A 278 13.57 6.05 -1.52
N SER A 279 13.93 6.80 -2.55
CA SER A 279 14.09 8.23 -2.48
C SER A 279 12.95 8.98 -3.18
N TYR A 280 12.73 10.20 -2.73
CA TYR A 280 11.90 11.19 -3.38
C TYR A 280 12.69 12.49 -3.46
N THR A 281 12.86 13.01 -4.67
CA THR A 281 13.46 14.33 -4.90
C THR A 281 12.36 15.32 -5.26
N PRO A 282 12.01 16.29 -4.39
CA PRO A 282 11.08 17.34 -4.76
C PRO A 282 11.59 18.09 -5.99
N LEU A 283 10.72 18.39 -6.96
CA LEU A 283 11.06 19.36 -7.98
C LEU A 283 11.08 20.77 -7.33
N PRO A 284 12.04 21.64 -7.67
CA PRO A 284 12.03 23.00 -7.15
C PRO A 284 10.68 23.68 -7.48
N LEU A 285 10.10 24.42 -6.52
CA LEU A 285 8.82 25.14 -6.68
C LEU A 285 8.79 26.08 -7.92
N HIS A 286 9.94 26.46 -8.46
CA HIS A 286 10.09 27.32 -9.64
C HIS A 286 10.27 26.54 -10.97
N ALA A 287 10.34 25.21 -10.94
CA ALA A 287 10.43 24.37 -12.14
C ALA A 287 9.04 23.98 -12.66
N VAL A 288 8.23 24.96 -13.02
CA VAL A 288 7.18 24.77 -14.03
C VAL A 288 7.62 25.52 -15.29
N PRO A 289 8.42 24.91 -16.19
CA PRO A 289 8.59 25.49 -17.51
C PRO A 289 7.37 25.08 -18.35
N GLY A 290 6.67 26.08 -18.86
CA GLY A 290 5.92 25.90 -20.10
C GLY A 290 6.82 25.25 -21.14
N ARG A 291 6.30 24.20 -21.78
CA ARG A 291 6.82 23.54 -23.00
C ARG A 291 8.35 23.48 -23.12
N GLY A 292 8.93 22.35 -22.71
CA GLY A 292 10.18 21.85 -23.27
C GLY A 292 11.41 21.93 -22.37
N ALA A 293 11.43 21.13 -21.30
CA ALA A 293 12.68 20.59 -20.75
C ALA A 293 12.36 19.26 -20.04
N ALA A 294 12.90 18.16 -20.55
CA ALA A 294 12.65 16.82 -20.04
C ALA A 294 13.59 16.49 -18.88
N THR A 295 13.30 17.00 -17.69
CA THR A 295 13.76 16.35 -16.45
C THR A 295 12.56 15.62 -15.86
N SER A 296 12.49 14.30 -16.08
CA SER A 296 11.45 13.49 -15.43
C SER A 296 11.77 13.37 -13.95
N PRO A 297 10.84 13.68 -13.04
CA PRO A 297 11.03 13.45 -11.61
C PRO A 297 11.20 11.94 -11.35
N ALA A 298 12.16 11.57 -10.50
CA ALA A 298 12.50 10.18 -10.21
C ALA A 298 12.19 9.82 -8.76
N VAL A 299 11.55 8.65 -8.58
CA VAL A 299 11.54 7.89 -7.32
C VAL A 299 12.43 6.70 -7.57
N GLU A 300 13.63 6.70 -7.01
CA GLU A 300 14.61 5.62 -7.19
C GLU A 300 14.48 4.60 -6.06
N VAL A 301 14.47 3.32 -6.44
CA VAL A 301 14.53 2.20 -5.49
C VAL A 301 15.99 1.85 -5.31
N ARG A 302 16.50 1.92 -4.08
CA ARG A 302 17.86 1.49 -3.78
C ARG A 302 17.89 -0.03 -3.68
N THR A 303 18.82 -0.64 -4.38
CA THR A 303 19.09 -2.09 -4.35
C THR A 303 19.81 -2.47 -3.08
#